data_AF-Q2RMP7-F1
#
_entry.id   AF-Q2RMP7-F1
#
_cell.length_a   1.000
_cell.length_b   1.000
_cell.length_c   1.000
_cell.angle_alpha   90.00
_cell.angle_beta   90.00
_cell.angle_gamma   90.00
#
_symmetry.space_group_name_H-M   'P 1'
#
loop_
_entity.id
_entity.type
_entity.pdbx_description
1 polymer ?
#
loop_
_entity_poly.entity_id
_entity_poly.type
_entity_poly.pdbx_seq_one_letter_code
_entity_poly.pdbx_strand_id
1 'polypeptide(L)'
;MAIARKPQTPPSLPKDLDAWVGEAGSDTPIGEPVRPKADHMVSLRLPRDLLERLDQNRMARLDKPTRGAWIKAAIAEKLDRV
;
A
#
# COMPACT_ATOMS: atom_id res chain seq x y z
N MET A 1 5.92 13.05 -66.41
CA MET A 1 6.72 13.86 -65.47
C MET A 1 6.48 13.33 -64.06
N ALA A 2 7.49 12.75 -63.42
CA ALA A 2 7.39 12.20 -62.07
C ALA A 2 7.80 13.28 -61.05
N ILE A 3 6.88 13.71 -60.20
CA ILE A 3 7.17 14.66 -59.12
C ILE A 3 7.50 13.84 -57.88
N ALA A 4 8.79 13.63 -57.63
CA ALA A 4 9.30 13.07 -56.40
C ALA A 4 9.11 14.09 -55.26
N ARG A 5 8.04 13.94 -54.48
CA ARG A 5 7.90 14.65 -53.19
C ARG A 5 8.32 13.70 -52.07
N LYS A 6 9.42 14.03 -51.38
CA LYS A 6 9.82 13.38 -50.14
C LYS A 6 8.70 13.58 -49.09
N PRO A 7 8.38 12.56 -48.26
CA PRO A 7 7.41 12.73 -47.17
C PRO A 7 7.95 13.74 -46.14
N GLN A 8 7.09 14.66 -45.71
CA GLN A 8 7.36 15.63 -44.65
C GLN A 8 7.71 14.91 -43.34
N THR A 9 8.79 15.35 -42.70
CA THR A 9 9.18 14.96 -41.35
C THR A 9 8.06 15.32 -40.37
N PRO A 10 7.67 14.43 -39.43
CA PRO A 10 6.68 14.78 -38.41
C PRO A 10 7.20 15.91 -37.50
N PRO A 11 6.30 16.78 -36.98
CA PRO A 11 6.70 17.92 -36.18
C PRO A 11 7.45 17.44 -34.93
N SER A 12 8.58 18.08 -34.66
CA SER A 12 9.43 17.85 -33.49
C SER A 12 8.59 17.86 -32.20
N LEU A 13 8.74 16.83 -31.38
CA LEU A 13 8.20 16.84 -30.01
C LEU A 13 8.63 18.14 -29.30
N PRO A 14 7.71 18.85 -28.63
CA PRO A 14 8.08 19.97 -27.79
C PRO A 14 8.98 19.47 -26.64
N LYS A 15 10.02 20.26 -26.35
CA LYS A 15 11.15 19.93 -25.47
C LYS A 15 10.83 20.00 -23.97
N ASP A 16 9.57 20.06 -23.60
CA ASP A 16 9.09 20.17 -22.22
C ASP A 16 8.01 19.13 -21.95
N LEU A 17 8.43 17.86 -21.86
CA LEU A 17 7.61 16.81 -21.27
C LEU A 17 7.38 17.08 -19.77
N ASP A 18 8.31 17.75 -19.10
CA ASP A 18 8.25 18.04 -17.66
C ASP A 18 7.11 19.01 -17.31
N ALA A 19 6.83 20.00 -18.16
CA ALA A 19 5.69 20.91 -17.97
C ALA A 19 4.34 20.19 -18.16
N TRP A 20 4.27 19.22 -19.08
CA TRP A 20 3.04 18.50 -19.39
C TRP A 20 2.68 17.43 -18.33
N VAL A 21 3.69 16.80 -17.72
CA VAL A 21 3.49 15.88 -16.58
C VAL A 21 3.04 16.64 -15.32
N GLY A 22 3.47 17.89 -15.14
CA GLY A 22 3.03 18.73 -14.02
C GLY A 22 1.55 19.09 -14.04
N GLU A 23 0.94 19.21 -15.23
CA GLU A 23 -0.46 19.66 -15.38
C GLU A 23 -1.47 18.50 -15.41
N ALA A 24 -1.03 17.29 -15.76
CA ALA A 24 -1.85 16.06 -15.68
C ALA A 24 -1.78 15.37 -14.30
N GLY A 25 -0.88 15.82 -13.42
CA GLY A 25 -0.82 15.42 -12.03
C GLY A 25 -1.87 16.19 -11.23
N SER A 26 -3.14 15.75 -11.34
CA SER A 26 -4.21 16.11 -10.41
C SER A 26 -3.65 16.33 -9.01
N ASP A 27 -3.81 17.54 -8.47
CA ASP A 27 -3.73 17.84 -7.04
C ASP A 27 -4.81 17.02 -6.32
N THR A 28 -4.62 15.70 -6.23
CA THR A 28 -5.15 14.99 -5.08
C THR A 28 -4.40 15.58 -3.90
N PRO A 29 -5.10 16.22 -2.94
CA PRO A 29 -4.42 16.63 -1.72
C PRO A 29 -3.77 15.37 -1.18
N ILE A 30 -2.43 15.35 -1.20
CA ILE A 30 -1.63 14.35 -0.53
C ILE A 30 -2.09 14.46 0.91
N GLY A 31 -3.00 13.55 1.29
CA GLY A 31 -3.62 13.53 2.59
C GLY A 31 -2.53 13.72 3.61
N GLU A 32 -2.72 14.69 4.50
CA GLU A 32 -1.76 15.01 5.54
C GLU A 32 -1.16 13.71 6.10
N PRO A 33 0.18 13.60 6.25
CA PRO A 33 0.78 12.40 6.76
C PRO A 33 0.15 12.13 8.12
N VAL A 34 -0.72 11.12 8.17
CA VAL A 34 -1.41 10.72 9.39
C VAL A 34 -0.30 10.33 10.34
N ARG A 35 0.01 11.23 11.28
CA ARG A 35 1.03 10.98 12.29
C ARG A 35 0.61 9.67 12.98
N PRO A 36 1.47 8.65 13.03
CA PRO A 36 1.11 7.41 13.68
C PRO A 36 0.75 7.74 15.12
N LYS A 37 -0.50 7.45 15.51
CA LYS A 37 -0.94 7.61 16.91
C LYS A 37 0.03 6.81 17.78
N ALA A 38 0.43 7.39 18.91
CA ALA A 38 1.38 6.77 19.82
C ALA A 38 0.97 5.32 20.12
N ASP A 39 1.87 4.36 19.83
CA ASP A 39 1.62 2.94 20.05
C ASP A 39 1.40 2.71 21.55
N HIS A 40 0.15 2.45 21.94
CA HIS A 40 -0.17 2.10 23.31
C HIS A 40 0.26 0.65 23.53
N MET A 41 1.34 0.47 24.29
CA MET A 41 1.84 -0.85 24.62
C MET A 41 0.96 -1.48 25.70
N VAL A 42 0.30 -2.59 25.35
CA VAL A 42 -0.58 -3.34 26.25
C VAL A 42 0.06 -4.69 26.58
N SER A 43 0.17 -5.01 27.87
CA SER A 43 0.59 -6.34 28.32
C SER A 43 -0.63 -7.20 28.63
N LEU A 44 -0.79 -8.30 27.89
CA LEU A 44 -1.89 -9.26 28.08
C LEU A 44 -1.38 -10.51 28.80
N ARG A 45 -2.12 -10.97 29.81
CA ARG A 45 -1.91 -12.29 30.42
C ARG A 45 -2.85 -13.27 29.77
N LEU A 46 -2.29 -14.22 29.01
CA LEU A 46 -3.05 -15.24 28.30
C LEU A 46 -2.70 -16.63 28.82
N PRO A 47 -3.66 -17.58 28.83
CA PRO A 47 -3.38 -18.97 29.09
C PRO A 47 -2.32 -19.54 28.15
N ARG A 48 -1.46 -20.43 28.67
CA ARG A 48 -0.32 -20.99 27.92
C ARG A 48 -0.77 -21.85 26.74
N ASP A 49 -1.78 -22.67 26.95
CA ASP A 49 -2.40 -23.52 25.93
C ASP A 49 -2.91 -22.70 24.73
N LEU A 50 -3.47 -21.52 24.99
CA LEU A 50 -3.92 -20.61 23.94
C LEU A 50 -2.74 -20.06 23.11
N LEU A 51 -1.63 -19.69 23.77
CA LEU A 51 -0.42 -19.24 23.09
C LEU A 51 0.19 -20.33 22.21
N GLU A 52 0.24 -21.56 22.70
CA GLU A 52 0.76 -22.71 21.95
C GLU A 52 -0.09 -22.99 20.71
N ARG A 53 -1.42 -22.98 20.84
CA ARG A 53 -2.36 -23.11 19.72
C ARG A 53 -2.19 -21.98 18.70
N LEU A 54 -2.00 -20.74 19.16
CA LEU A 54 -1.77 -19.59 18.29
C LEU A 54 -0.47 -19.75 17.49
N ASP A 55 0.61 -20.19 18.13
CA ASP A 55 1.89 -20.42 17.45
C ASP A 55 1.81 -21.53 16.40
N GLN A 56 1.13 -22.64 16.71
CA GLN A 56 0.92 -23.73 15.75
C GLN A 56 0.18 -23.23 14.49
N ASN A 57 -0.91 -22.50 14.67
CA ASN A 57 -1.68 -21.93 13.56
C ASN A 57 -0.89 -20.89 12.75
N ARG A 58 -0.04 -20.11 13.42
CA ARG A 58 0.80 -19.11 12.77
C ARG A 58 1.91 -19.74 11.94
N MET A 59 2.52 -20.83 12.42
CA MET A 59 3.58 -21.54 11.71
C MET A 59 3.07 -22.26 10.45
N ALA A 60 1.80 -22.65 10.44
CA ALA A 60 1.16 -23.30 9.30
C ALA A 60 0.85 -22.35 8.12
N ARG A 61 0.92 -21.03 8.33
CA ARG A 61 0.65 -20.04 7.28
C ARG A 61 1.91 -19.73 6.48
N LEU A 62 1.71 -19.40 5.20
CA LEU A 62 2.76 -18.95 4.29
C LEU A 62 3.38 -17.64 4.83
N ASP A 63 2.50 -16.69 5.16
CA ASP A 63 2.86 -15.46 5.85
C ASP A 63 2.85 -15.70 7.36
N LYS A 64 3.96 -15.38 8.02
CA LYS A 64 4.17 -15.59 9.46
C LYS A 64 4.11 -14.24 10.19
N PRO A 65 2.91 -13.63 10.34
CA PRO A 65 2.77 -12.37 11.04
C PRO A 65 3.25 -12.51 12.49
N THR A 66 3.58 -11.40 13.13
CA THR A 66 3.91 -11.42 14.56
C THR A 66 2.68 -11.80 15.38
N ARG A 67 2.89 -12.32 16.60
CA ARG A 67 1.77 -12.62 17.52
C ARG A 67 0.88 -11.38 17.72
N GLY A 68 1.49 -10.21 17.90
CA GLY A 68 0.77 -8.96 18.08
C GLY A 68 -0.10 -8.58 16.87
N ALA A 69 0.43 -8.70 15.65
CA ALA A 69 -0.34 -8.43 14.43
C ALA A 69 -1.54 -9.39 14.30
N TRP A 70 -1.33 -10.67 14.60
CA TRP A 70 -2.40 -11.68 14.55
C TRP A 70 -3.50 -11.42 15.58
N ILE A 71 -3.11 -11.08 16.81
CA ILE A 71 -4.06 -10.73 17.88
C ILE A 71 -4.85 -9.47 17.51
N LYS A 72 -4.19 -8.43 16.98
CA LYS A 72 -4.87 -7.21 16.51
C LYS A 72 -5.90 -7.51 15.42
N ALA A 73 -5.54 -8.34 14.44
CA ALA A 73 -6.46 -8.74 13.36
C ALA A 73 -7.66 -9.52 13.89
N ALA A 74 -7.44 -10.47 14.80
CA ALA A 74 -8.52 -11.24 15.42
C ALA A 74 -9.48 -10.36 16.26
N ILE A 75 -8.94 -9.36 16.96
CA ILE A 75 -9.76 -8.39 17.70
C ILE A 75 -10.61 -7.56 16.73
N ALA A 76 -10.00 -7.02 15.67
CA ALA A 76 -10.71 -6.25 14.66
C ALA A 76 -11.85 -7.08 14.02
N GLU A 77 -11.54 -8.31 13.58
CA GLU A 77 -12.53 -9.23 13.03
C GLU A 77 -13.68 -9.52 14.01
N LYS A 78 -13.39 -9.67 15.31
CA LYS A 78 -14.42 -9.89 16.31
C LYS A 78 -15.29 -8.66 16.52
N LEU A 79 -14.73 -7.45 16.46
CA LEU A 79 -15.47 -6.19 16.58
C LEU A 79 -16.33 -5.92 15.35
N ASP A 80 -15.87 -6.24 14.15
CA ASP A 80 -16.62 -6.03 12.90
C ASP A 80 -17.82 -6.98 12.76
N ARG A 81 -17.81 -8.13 13.44
CA ARG A 81 -18.90 -9.11 13.43
C ARG A 81 -20.04 -8.80 14.40
N VAL A 82 -19.90 -7.78 15.24
CA VAL A 82 -20.89 -7.37 16.26
C VAL A 82 -21.73 -6.23 15.71
#